data_AF-A0A3B5MH60-F1
#
_entry.id   AF-A0A3B5MH60-F1
#
_cell.length_a   1.000
_cell.length_b   1.000
_cell.length_c   1.000
_cell.angle_alpha   90.00
_cell.angle_beta   90.00
_cell.angle_gamma   90.00
#
_symmetry.space_group_name_H-M   'P 1'
#
loop_
_entity.id
_entity.type
_entity.pdbx_description
1 polymer ?
#
loop_
_entity_poly.entity_id
_entity_poly.type
_entity_poly.pdbx_seq_one_letter_code
_entity_poly.pdbx_strand_id
1 'polypeptide(L)' 'MAVNLSKNGLALMAAYKKVVDAKTDTDWALFTYEGNSNDLRLAETGGSSRYHKRSDRGGRGARDHLD' A
#
# COMPACT_ATOMS: atom_id res chain seq x y z
N MET A 1 2.64 13.94 -27.89
CA MET A 1 1.54 13.57 -26.97
C MET A 1 1.99 13.86 -25.55
N ALA A 2 1.13 14.44 -24.71
CA ALA A 2 1.45 14.79 -23.32
C ALA A 2 0.39 14.22 -22.38
N VAL A 3 0.83 13.74 -21.21
CA VAL A 3 -0.05 13.26 -20.14
C VAL A 3 -0.71 14.45 -19.46
N ASN A 4 -2.03 14.39 -19.26
CA ASN A 4 -2.77 15.41 -18.54
C ASN A 4 -2.89 15.03 -17.06
N LEU A 5 -2.21 15.80 -16.21
CA LEU A 5 -2.25 15.65 -14.75
C LEU A 5 -3.19 16.67 -14.11
N SER A 6 -3.64 17.69 -14.84
CA SER A 6 -4.35 18.85 -14.30
C SER A 6 -5.77 18.50 -13.85
N LYS A 7 -6.44 17.60 -14.59
CA LYS A 7 -7.83 17.21 -14.33
C LYS A 7 -8.02 16.59 -12.94
N ASN A 8 -7.12 15.68 -12.55
CA ASN A 8 -7.15 14.97 -11.26
C ASN A 8 -6.00 15.38 -10.34
N GLY A 9 -5.35 16.52 -10.58
CA GLY A 9 -4.09 16.90 -9.94
C GLY A 9 -4.14 16.88 -8.41
N LEU A 10 -5.27 17.31 -7.82
CA LEU A 10 -5.46 17.28 -6.38
C LEU A 10 -5.48 15.85 -5.81
N ALA A 11 -6.15 14.90 -6.50
CA ALA A 11 -6.21 13.51 -6.08
C ALA A 11 -4.83 12.82 -6.23
N LEU A 12 -4.12 13.09 -7.34
CA LEU A 12 -2.77 12.59 -7.58
C LEU A 12 -1.80 13.07 -6.51
N MET A 13 -1.84 14.38 -6.20
CA MET A 13 -0.96 15.00 -5.23
C MET A 13 -1.30 14.58 -3.80
N ALA A 14 -2.57 14.35 -3.48
CA ALA A 14 -2.99 13.79 -2.19
C ALA A 14 -2.51 12.35 -1.99
N ALA A 15 -2.62 11.49 -3.00
CA ALA A 15 -2.13 10.12 -2.93
C ALA A 15 -0.60 10.05 -2.82
N TYR A 16 0.11 10.89 -3.59
CA TYR A 16 1.56 11.03 -3.48
C TYR A 16 1.97 11.45 -2.06
N LYS A 17 1.32 12.48 -1.50
CA LYS A 17 1.58 12.93 -0.13
C LYS A 17 1.35 11.83 0.89
N LYS A 18 0.30 11.01 0.73
CA LYS A 18 0.06 9.87 1.62
C LYS A 18 1.22 8.88 1.57
N VAL A 19 1.67 8.48 0.38
CA VAL A 19 2.78 7.53 0.22
C VAL A 19 4.11 8.05 0.79
N VAL A 20 4.40 9.34 0.62
CA VAL A 20 5.65 9.94 1.11
C VAL A 20 5.60 10.28 2.59
N ASP A 21 4.40 10.49 3.14
CA ASP A 21 4.22 10.74 4.56
C ASP A 21 4.33 9.42 5.34
N ALA A 22 5.50 9.23 5.95
CA ALA A 22 5.83 8.09 6.80
C ALA A 22 4.93 7.94 8.05
N LYS A 23 4.07 8.93 8.33
CA LYS A 23 3.04 8.83 9.38
C LYS A 23 1.79 8.08 8.93
N THR A 24 1.64 7.83 7.64
CA THR A 24 0.47 7.11 7.12
C THR A 24 0.82 5.65 6.85
N ASP A 25 -0.15 4.77 7.06
CA ASP A 25 -0.02 3.34 6.72
C ASP A 25 -0.04 3.10 5.20
N THR A 26 0.05 4.12 4.35
CA THR A 26 -0.01 3.98 2.89
C THR A 26 1.40 3.92 2.31
N ASP A 27 1.81 2.77 1.76
CA ASP A 27 3.15 2.60 1.18
C ASP A 27 3.18 2.74 -0.34
N TRP A 28 2.03 2.57 -1.00
CA TRP A 28 1.95 2.63 -2.45
C TRP A 28 0.64 3.24 -2.95
N ALA A 29 0.72 3.82 -4.15
CA ALA A 29 -0.42 4.36 -4.88
C ALA A 29 -0.32 3.92 -6.36
N LEU A 30 -1.43 3.46 -6.92
CA LEU A 30 -1.57 3.03 -8.31
C LEU A 30 -2.34 4.08 -9.12
N PHE A 31 -1.78 4.47 -10.26
CA PHE A 31 -2.38 5.44 -11.18
C PHE A 31 -2.76 4.76 -12.49
N THR A 32 -3.86 5.20 -13.10
CA THR A 32 -4.35 4.69 -14.39
C THR A 32 -4.91 5.82 -15.25
N TYR A 33 -5.16 5.52 -16.52
CA TYR A 33 -5.76 6.47 -17.47
C TYR A 33 -7.29 6.36 -17.49
N GLU A 34 -7.95 7.49 -17.76
CA GLU A 34 -9.40 7.52 -17.92
C GLU A 34 -9.81 7.12 -19.35
N GLY A 35 -10.29 5.87 -19.50
CA GLY A 35 -10.80 5.38 -20.77
C GLY A 35 -9.75 5.46 -21.87
N ASN A 36 -10.06 6.17 -22.96
CA ASN A 36 -9.16 6.40 -24.09
C ASN A 36 -8.51 7.81 -24.08
N SER A 37 -8.53 8.49 -22.92
CA SER A 37 -7.93 9.81 -22.72
C SER A 37 -6.53 9.70 -22.11
N ASN A 38 -5.72 10.75 -22.31
CA ASN A 38 -4.42 10.91 -21.64
C ASN A 38 -4.54 11.49 -20.22
N ASP A 39 -5.75 11.49 -19.64
CA ASP A 39 -6.00 11.96 -18.29
C ASP A 39 -5.59 10.89 -17.28
N LEU A 40 -4.66 11.22 -16.40
CA LEU A 40 -4.25 10.33 -15.32
C LEU A 40 -5.20 10.46 -14.13
N ARG A 41 -5.54 9.35 -13.49
CA ARG A 41 -6.31 9.30 -12.24
C ARG A 41 -5.70 8.33 -11.23
N LEU A 42 -6.05 8.51 -9.96
CA LEU A 42 -5.78 7.52 -8.93
C LEU A 42 -6.70 6.32 -9.13
N ALA A 43 -6.13 5.12 -9.22
CA ALA A 43 -6.88 3.87 -9.25
C ALA A 43 -7.08 3.35 -7.82
N GLU A 44 -5.99 3.25 -7.05
CA GLU A 44 -6.00 2.63 -5.73
C GLU A 44 -4.80 3.10 -4.89
N THR A 45 -4.91 3.00 -3.57
CA THR A 45 -3.80 3.19 -2.63
C THR A 45 -3.79 2.03 -1.65
N GLY A 46 -2.61 1.58 -1.25
CA GLY A 46 -2.50 0.49 -0.29
C GLY A 46 -1.39 0.68 0.71
N GLY A 47 -1.60 0.07 1.87
CA GLY A 47 -0.64 -0.06 2.94
C GLY A 47 -0.08 -1.46 2.99
N SER A 48 1.24 -1.57 3.03
CA SER A 48 1.89 -2.81 3.42
C SER A 48 2.15 -2.71 4.91
N SER A 49 1.35 -3.40 5.73
CA SER A 49 1.66 -3.61 7.14
C SER A 49 2.98 -4.38 7.24
N ARG A 50 4.11 -3.68 7.10
CA ARG A 50 5.42 -4.29 6.80
C ARG A 50 6.04 -4.98 8.00
N TYR A 51 5.39 -4.95 9.17
CA TYR A 51 5.77 -5.73 10.34
C TYR A 51 4.57 -6.14 11.20
N HIS A 52 3.55 -6.80 10.64
CA HIS A 52 2.59 -7.49 11.51
C HIS A 52 3.16 -8.84 11.97
N LYS A 53 3.88 -8.77 13.09
CA LYS A 53 3.98 -9.81 14.14
C LYS A 53 4.18 -11.25 13.65
N ARG A 54 5.44 -11.69 13.55
CA ARG A 54 5.75 -13.12 13.70
C ARG A 54 5.28 -13.52 15.09
N SER A 55 4.15 -14.20 15.15
CA SER A 55 3.62 -14.74 16.40
C SER A 55 4.49 -15.95 16.74
N ASP A 56 5.36 -15.82 17.74
CA ASP A 56 6.09 -16.92 18.35
C ASP A 56 5.09 -17.93 18.91
N ARG A 57 4.68 -18.88 18.07
CA ARG A 57 3.97 -20.10 18.50
C ARG A 57 4.98 -21.23 18.61
N GLY A 58 5.90 -21.07 19.54
CA GLY A 58 6.82 -22.12 19.99
C GLY A 58 6.20 -23.00 21.08
N GLY A 59 5.04 -23.60 20.81
CA GLY A 59 4.45 -24.62 21.67
C GLY A 59 4.90 -26.02 21.26
N ARG A 60 6.14 -26.41 21.58
CA ARG A 60 6.63 -27.80 21.61
C ARG A 60 6.89 -28.08 23.09
N GLY A 61 6.18 -28.94 23.79
CA GLY A 61 5.61 -30.23 23.43
C GLY A 61 5.97 -31.11 24.62
N ALA A 62 5.05 -31.26 25.56
CA ALA A 62 5.22 -32.15 26.70
C ALA A 62 5.42 -33.57 26.18
N ARG A 63 6.66 -34.05 26.24
CA ARG A 63 7.04 -35.46 26.06
C ARG A 63 8.26 -35.72 26.93
N ASP A 64 8.05 -35.64 28.23
CA ASP A 64 8.97 -36.29 29.16
C ASP A 64 8.55 -37.76 29.22
N HIS A 65 9.50 -38.58 28.79
CA HIS A 65 9.47 -40.02 28.70
C HIS A 65 9.12 -40.65 30.07
N LEU A 66 8.28 -41.70 30.05
CA LEU A 66 8.21 -42.67 31.15
C LEU A 66 9.49 -43.51 31.15
N ASP A 67 10.13 -43.63 32.31
CA ASP A 67 10.97 -44.75 32.74
C ASP A 67 10.41 -45.28 34.07
#